data_AF-A0A3D5PBG9-F1
#
_entry.id   AF-A0A3D5PBG9-F1
#
_cell.length_a   1.000
_cell.length_b   1.000
_cell.length_c   1.000
_cell.angle_alpha   90.00
_cell.angle_beta   90.00
_cell.angle_gamma   90.00
#
_symmetry.space_group_name_H-M   'P 1'
#
loop_
_entity.id
_entity.type
_entity.pdbx_description
1 polymer ?
#
loop_
_entity_poly.entity_id
_entity_poly.type
_entity_poly.pdbx_seq_one_letter_code
_entity_poly.pdbx_strand_id
1 'polypeptide(L)' 'MARAVRPAHTAFDGDTIFSMATCQEEADPNAVGALAAEAVEGAIVRAVTQASSLCGFISYSDILKKAAQP' A
#
# COMPACT_ATOMS: atom_id res chain seq x y z
N MET A 1 0.76 1.47 6.68
CA MET A 1 -0.55 0.90 6.23
C MET A 1 -1.71 1.87 6.48
N ALA A 2 -2.00 2.24 7.73
CA ALA A 2 -3.11 3.17 8.05
C ALA A 2 -3.04 4.57 7.39
N ARG A 3 -1.85 4.99 6.91
CA ARG A 3 -1.69 6.20 6.07
C ARG A 3 -2.35 6.07 4.67
N ALA A 4 -2.44 4.85 4.13
CA ALA A 4 -2.93 4.58 2.78
C ALA A 4 -4.33 3.95 2.73
N VAL A 5 -4.79 3.32 3.82
CA VAL A 5 -6.08 2.60 3.89
C VAL A 5 -6.89 3.14 5.05
N ARG A 6 -8.18 3.43 4.82
CA ARG A 6 -9.08 3.99 5.84
C ARG A 6 -10.53 3.51 5.67
N PRO A 7 -11.17 2.93 6.71
CA PRO A 7 -10.54 2.49 7.97
C PRO A 7 -9.54 1.35 7.70
N ALA A 8 -8.53 1.23 8.56
CA ALA A 8 -7.58 0.12 8.57
C ALA A 8 -7.65 -0.58 9.93
N HIS A 9 -7.14 -1.81 10.03
CA HIS A 9 -7.08 -2.58 11.28
C HIS A 9 -8.46 -2.83 11.90
N THR A 10 -9.49 -3.05 11.08
CA THR A 10 -10.82 -3.41 11.56
C THR A 10 -10.84 -4.85 12.09
N ALA A 11 -11.87 -5.22 12.84
CA ALA A 11 -12.04 -6.58 13.37
C ALA A 11 -12.12 -7.67 12.27
N PHE A 12 -12.30 -7.28 11.01
CA PHE A 12 -12.37 -8.19 9.86
C PHE A 12 -11.10 -8.20 9.01
N ASP A 13 -10.10 -7.38 9.34
CA ASP A 13 -8.86 -7.28 8.58
C ASP A 13 -7.79 -8.23 9.14
N GLY A 14 -7.15 -9.00 8.25
CA GLY A 14 -6.03 -9.90 8.58
C GLY A 14 -4.66 -9.23 8.40
N ASP A 15 -4.55 -7.94 8.72
CA ASP A 15 -3.38 -7.13 8.42
C ASP A 15 -2.10 -7.70 9.06
N THR A 16 -1.11 -8.05 8.24
CA THR A 16 0.17 -8.62 8.71
C THR A 16 1.33 -8.03 7.91
N ILE A 17 2.40 -7.63 8.60
CA ILE A 17 3.65 -7.17 7.99
C ILE A 17 4.77 -8.10 8.46
N PHE A 18 5.55 -8.61 7.50
CA PHE A 18 6.80 -9.33 7.78
C PHE A 18 7.97 -8.40 7.46
N SER A 19 9.01 -8.47 8.29
CA SER A 19 10.27 -7.75 8.08
C SER A 19 11.44 -8.71 8.08
N MET A 20 12.49 -8.34 7.36
CA MET A 20 13.75 -9.08 7.27
C MET A 20 14.89 -8.08 7.12
N ALA A 21 16.06 -8.42 7.64
CA ALA A 21 17.28 -7.63 7.48
C ALA A 21 18.35 -8.48 6.81
N THR A 22 19.08 -7.88 5.86
CA THR A 22 20.29 -8.49 5.26
C THR A 22 21.53 -8.32 6.16
N CYS A 23 21.43 -7.48 7.20
CA CYS A 23 22.49 -7.18 8.16
C CYS A 23 23.79 -6.65 7.53
N GLN A 24 23.69 -5.88 6.43
CA GLN A 24 24.87 -5.30 5.75
C GLN A 24 25.35 -3.98 6.36
N GLU A 25 24.45 -3.22 7.02
CA GLU A 25 24.74 -1.90 7.59
C GLU A 25 24.09 -1.76 8.97
N GLU A 26 24.73 -1.01 9.86
CA GLU A 26 24.12 -0.57 11.12
C GLU A 26 23.23 0.66 10.87
N ALA A 27 22.05 0.69 11.48
CA ALA A 27 21.10 1.79 11.31
C ALA A 27 20.29 2.05 12.58
N ASP A 28 19.91 3.31 12.79
CA ASP A 28 18.95 3.69 13.85
C ASP A 28 17.58 3.06 13.55
N PRO A 29 17.02 2.24 14.45
CA PRO A 29 15.70 1.62 14.28
C PRO A 29 14.58 2.62 14.03
N ASN A 30 14.66 3.84 14.58
CA ASN A 30 13.63 4.86 14.36
C ASN A 30 13.64 5.37 12.92
N ALA A 31 14.83 5.61 12.37
CA ALA A 31 14.99 6.01 10.97
C ALA A 31 14.50 4.89 10.03
N VAL A 32 14.87 3.64 10.31
CA VAL A 32 14.38 2.47 9.55
C VAL A 32 12.85 2.37 9.61
N GLY A 33 12.26 2.53 10.80
CA GLY A 33 10.81 2.48 10.98
C GLY A 33 10.05 3.58 10.22
N ALA A 34 10.57 4.81 10.21
CA ALA A 34 10.00 5.92 9.47
C ALA A 34 10.01 5.64 7.95
N LEU A 35 11.16 5.19 7.42
CA LEU A 35 11.31 4.83 6.02
C LEU A 35 10.44 3.62 5.64
N ALA A 36 10.33 2.62 6.52
CA ALA A 36 9.46 1.47 6.30
C ALA A 36 7.98 1.88 6.20
N ALA A 37 7.52 2.83 7.03
CA ALA A 37 6.15 3.32 6.97
C ALA A 37 5.85 4.02 5.63
N GLU A 38 6.77 4.84 5.13
CA GLU A 38 6.67 5.50 3.81
C GLU A 38 6.74 4.49 2.67
N ALA A 39 7.65 3.52 2.74
CA ALA A 39 7.79 2.46 1.75
C ALA A 39 6.51 1.62 1.62
N VAL A 40 5.88 1.26 2.74
CA VAL A 40 4.62 0.51 2.77
C VAL A 40 3.46 1.35 2.21
N GLU A 41 3.36 2.63 2.56
CA GLU A 41 2.36 3.53 1.97
C GLU A 41 2.52 3.61 0.45
N GLY A 42 3.73 3.87 -0.03
CA GLY A 42 4.02 3.94 -1.46
C GLY A 42 3.74 2.61 -2.17
N ALA A 43 4.03 1.47 -1.54
CA ALA A 43 3.71 0.15 -2.08
C ALA A 43 2.21 -0.06 -2.26
N ILE A 44 1.38 0.33 -1.29
CA ILE A 44 -0.09 0.21 -1.36
C ILE A 44 -0.64 1.11 -2.47
N VAL A 45 -0.19 2.38 -2.54
CA VAL A 45 -0.64 3.31 -3.60
C VAL A 45 -0.25 2.79 -4.99
N ARG A 46 0.98 2.29 -5.15
CA ARG A 46 1.40 1.65 -6.41
C ARG A 46 0.53 0.44 -6.74
N ALA A 47 0.22 -0.41 -5.77
CA ALA A 47 -0.62 -1.59 -6.01
C ALA A 47 -2.01 -1.19 -6.55
N VAL A 48 -2.66 -0.20 -5.95
CA VAL A 48 -3.99 0.27 -6.39
C VAL A 48 -3.93 0.92 -7.77
N THR A 49 -2.92 1.75 -8.03
CA THR A 49 -2.80 2.52 -9.30
C THR A 49 -2.36 1.66 -10.49
N GLN A 50 -1.59 0.59 -10.24
CA GLN A 50 -1.10 -0.32 -11.27
C GLN A 50 -1.97 -1.56 -11.47
N ALA A 51 -2.95 -1.81 -10.59
CA ALA A 51 -3.88 -2.92 -10.75
C ALA A 51 -4.70 -2.78 -12.04
N SER A 52 -4.95 -3.91 -12.70
CA SER A 52 -5.93 -4.03 -13.77
C SER A 52 -7.24 -4.63 -13.25
N SER A 53 -8.33 -4.31 -13.92
CA SER A 53 -9.65 -4.87 -13.59
C SER A 53 -9.69 -6.37 -13.83
N LEU A 54 -10.33 -7.11 -12.93
CA LEU A 54 -10.34 -8.58 -12.96
C LEU A 54 -11.65 -9.12 -12.38
N CYS A 55 -12.21 -10.16 -13.01
CA CYS A 55 -13.39 -10.88 -12.51
C CYS A 55 -14.58 -9.98 -12.13
N GLY A 56 -14.82 -8.91 -12.90
CA GLY A 56 -15.91 -7.96 -12.65
C GLY A 56 -15.60 -6.87 -11.62
N PHE A 57 -14.43 -6.91 -10.98
CA PHE A 57 -13.93 -5.82 -10.13
C PHE A 57 -13.17 -4.82 -10.98
N ILE A 58 -13.57 -3.55 -10.89
CA ILE A 58 -12.91 -2.46 -11.62
C ILE A 58 -11.69 -1.94 -10.86
N SER A 59 -10.68 -1.52 -11.61
CA SER A 59 -9.47 -0.89 -11.11
C SER A 59 -9.63 0.62 -10.98
N TYR A 60 -8.71 1.23 -10.24
CA TYR A 60 -8.61 2.68 -10.11
C TYR A 60 -8.51 3.39 -11.47
N SER A 61 -7.75 2.83 -12.41
CA SER A 61 -7.57 3.39 -13.75
C SER A 61 -8.87 3.48 -14.54
N ASP A 62 -9.78 2.51 -14.38
CA ASP A 62 -11.07 2.53 -15.09
C ASP A 62 -12.03 3.56 -14.49
N ILE A 63 -11.95 3.81 -13.18
CA ILE A 63 -12.68 4.89 -12.53
C ILE A 63 -12.27 6.25 -13.12
N LEU A 64 -10.96 6.49 -13.27
CA LEU A 64 -10.46 7.74 -13.86
C LEU A 64 -10.90 7.92 -15.31
N LYS A 65 -10.85 6.87 -16.13
CA LYS A 65 -11.33 6.92 -17.53
C LYS A 65 -12.80 7.26 -17.62
N LYS A 66 -13.63 6.70 -16.72
CA LYS A 66 -15.07 6.98 -16.67
C LYS A 66 -15.35 8.42 -16.25
N ALA A 67 -14.60 8.96 -15.29
CA ALA A 67 -14.74 10.35 -14.87
C ALA A 67 -14.30 11.37 -15.95
N ALA A 68 -13.42 10.94 -16.88
CA ALA A 68 -12.95 11.75 -18.00
C ALA A 68 -13.86 11.69 -19.24
N GLN A 69 -14.87 10.82 -19.25
CA GLN A 69 -15.89 10.80 -20.32
C GLN A 69 -16.95 11.88 -20.03
N PRO A 70 -17.35 12.68 -21.06
CA PRO A 70 -18.31 13.76 -20.90
C PRO A 70 -19.71 13.28 -20.51
#